data_AF-A0A9E5H216-F1
#
_entry.id   AF-A0A9E5H216-F1
#
_cell.length_a   1.000
_cell.length_b   1.000
_cell.length_c   1.000
_cell.angle_alpha   90.00
_cell.angle_beta   90.00
_cell.angle_gamma   90.00
#
_symmetry.space_group_name_H-M   'P 1'
#
loop_
_entity.id
_entity.type
_entity.pdbx_description
1 polymer ?
#
loop_
_entity_poly.entity_id
_entity_poly.type
_entity_poly.pdbx_seq_one_letter_code
_entity_poly.pdbx_strand_id
1 'polypeptide(L)'
;MHKEKNISEIHFQEQKIIDNKELSIWEALFPVLALVVMLAFNVFVFGDDALSGSNQFILLLGGAVAAIVGFKNNVTFDMMMEEVAENIKSTSGAILILLMVGALAGTWLISGVIPAMIYYGLQVLNPTIFLAACLIICSVISIATGSSWTTSATVGIALIGIGDALGISMGMTAGAVLSGAYFGDKMSPMSDTTN
;
A
#
# COMPACT_ATOMS: atom_id res chain seq x y z
N MET A 1 -10.10 -36.14 -40.58
CA MET A 1 -9.67 -34.75 -40.80
C MET A 1 -10.96 -33.95 -40.90
N HIS A 2 -11.45 -33.17 -39.93
CA HIS A 2 -10.81 -32.36 -38.90
C HIS A 2 -11.67 -32.42 -37.61
N LYS A 3 -11.01 -32.22 -36.48
CA LYS A 3 -11.49 -32.33 -35.11
C LYS A 3 -12.11 -30.98 -34.70
N GLU A 4 -13.43 -30.89 -34.53
CA GLU A 4 -14.04 -29.75 -33.82
C GLU A 4 -14.20 -30.14 -32.35
N LYS A 5 -13.12 -29.90 -31.62
CA LYS A 5 -13.10 -29.90 -30.15
C LYS A 5 -13.89 -28.66 -29.73
N ASN A 6 -15.06 -28.85 -29.15
CA ASN A 6 -15.89 -27.74 -28.66
C ASN A 6 -15.15 -27.08 -27.48
N ILE A 7 -14.60 -25.89 -27.73
CA ILE A 7 -13.76 -25.14 -26.79
C ILE A 7 -14.68 -24.12 -26.11
N SER A 8 -15.17 -24.43 -24.91
CA SER A 8 -15.50 -23.46 -23.85
C SER A 8 -16.26 -24.14 -22.68
N GLU A 9 -15.73 -25.24 -22.16
CA GLU A 9 -15.85 -25.50 -20.72
C GLU A 9 -14.98 -24.47 -20.01
N ILE A 10 -15.50 -23.24 -19.85
CA ILE A 10 -14.91 -22.25 -18.96
C ILE A 10 -15.51 -22.57 -17.58
N HIS A 11 -14.86 -23.46 -16.85
CA HIS A 11 -15.05 -23.59 -15.42
C HIS A 11 -14.58 -22.29 -14.77
N PHE A 12 -15.50 -21.33 -14.62
CA PHE A 12 -15.30 -20.22 -13.69
C PHE A 12 -15.07 -20.86 -12.32
N GLN A 13 -13.92 -20.52 -11.72
CA GLN A 13 -13.45 -21.12 -10.48
C GLN A 13 -14.59 -21.17 -9.46
N GLU A 14 -14.81 -22.36 -8.89
CA GLU A 14 -15.61 -22.53 -7.69
C GLU A 14 -14.95 -21.70 -6.57
N GLN A 15 -15.28 -20.41 -6.48
CA GLN A 15 -15.15 -19.72 -5.21
C GLN A 15 -16.12 -20.41 -4.27
N LYS A 16 -15.55 -21.19 -3.35
CA LYS A 16 -16.27 -21.80 -2.25
C LYS A 16 -16.75 -20.66 -1.35
N ILE A 17 -17.93 -20.11 -1.64
CA ILE A 17 -18.57 -19.09 -0.80
C ILE A 17 -18.97 -19.82 0.48
N ILE A 18 -18.13 -19.69 1.51
CA ILE A 18 -18.44 -20.17 2.85
C ILE A 18 -19.55 -19.25 3.39
N ASP A 19 -20.77 -19.78 3.48
CA ASP A 19 -21.93 -19.08 4.03
C ASP A 19 -21.75 -18.95 5.55
N ASN A 20 -20.94 -17.97 5.95
CA ASN A 20 -20.69 -17.64 7.35
C ASN A 20 -21.83 -16.76 7.85
N LYS A 21 -22.21 -16.96 9.11
CA LYS A 21 -23.13 -16.04 9.81
C LYS A 21 -22.62 -14.61 9.64
N GLU A 22 -23.42 -13.74 9.04
CA GLU A 22 -23.02 -12.36 8.74
C GLU A 22 -22.49 -11.70 10.02
N LEU A 23 -21.21 -11.31 9.99
CA LEU A 23 -20.59 -10.56 11.06
C LEU A 23 -21.31 -9.23 11.20
N SER A 24 -21.65 -8.86 12.43
CA SER A 24 -22.09 -7.49 12.69
C SER A 24 -20.97 -6.53 12.26
N ILE A 25 -21.32 -5.42 11.61
CA ILE A 25 -20.35 -4.42 11.14
C ILE A 25 -19.39 -3.97 12.26
N TRP A 26 -19.89 -3.93 13.49
CA TRP A 26 -19.11 -3.59 14.68
C TRP A 26 -18.04 -4.62 15.03
N GLU A 27 -18.33 -5.90 14.83
CA GLU A 27 -17.39 -6.98 15.08
C GLU A 27 -16.30 -7.04 14.02
N ALA A 28 -16.64 -6.76 12.76
CA ALA A 28 -15.66 -6.65 11.67
C ALA A 28 -14.75 -5.42 11.82
N LEU A 29 -15.30 -4.29 12.30
CA LEU A 29 -14.55 -3.04 12.46
C LEU A 29 -13.62 -3.06 13.68
N PHE A 30 -13.95 -3.85 14.71
CA PHE A 30 -13.21 -3.86 15.98
C PHE A 30 -11.72 -4.24 15.82
N PRO A 31 -11.33 -5.34 15.14
CA PRO A 31 -9.92 -5.65 14.92
C PRO A 31 -9.18 -4.58 14.12
N VAL A 32 -9.84 -3.96 13.14
CA VAL A 32 -9.26 -2.89 12.31
C VAL A 32 -8.96 -1.66 13.16
N LEU A 33 -9.94 -1.21 13.95
CA LEU A 33 -9.77 -0.07 14.85
C LEU A 33 -8.72 -0.35 15.93
N ALA A 34 -8.74 -1.54 16.52
CA ALA A 34 -7.74 -1.95 17.50
C ALA A 34 -6.33 -1.88 16.91
N LEU A 35 -6.14 -2.41 15.69
CA LEU A 35 -4.86 -2.35 15.00
C LEU A 35 -4.41 -0.91 14.72
N VAL A 36 -5.29 -0.06 14.18
CA VAL A 36 -4.99 1.34 13.88
C VAL A 36 -4.60 2.11 15.15
N VAL A 37 -5.33 1.91 16.25
CA VAL A 37 -5.03 2.55 17.54
C VAL A 37 -3.68 2.08 18.09
N MET A 38 -3.40 0.77 18.02
CA MET A 38 -2.12 0.23 18.47
C MET A 38 -0.96 0.80 17.65
N LEU A 39 -1.09 0.88 16.32
CA LEU A 39 -0.07 1.46 15.45
C LEU A 39 0.12 2.96 15.72
N ALA A 40 -0.96 3.73 15.88
CA ALA A 40 -0.88 5.15 16.20
C ALA A 40 -0.19 5.38 17.56
N PHE A 41 -0.52 4.58 18.57
CA PHE A 41 0.14 4.63 19.87
C PHE A 41 1.62 4.27 19.78
N ASN A 42 1.98 3.27 18.97
CA ASN A 42 3.37 2.89 18.74
C ASN A 42 4.20 4.03 18.17
N VAL A 43 3.70 4.66 17.10
CA VAL A 43 4.38 5.80 16.47
C VAL A 43 4.46 6.99 17.44
N PHE A 44 3.43 7.21 18.28
CA PHE A 44 3.45 8.27 19.28
C PHE A 44 4.54 8.06 20.35
N VAL A 45 4.78 6.81 20.78
CA VAL A 45 5.74 6.48 21.84
C VAL A 45 7.16 6.30 21.30
N PHE A 46 7.31 5.59 20.18
CA PHE A 46 8.61 5.15 19.65
C PHE A 46 9.08 5.95 18.42
N GLY A 47 8.24 6.78 17.81
CA GLY A 47 8.61 7.54 16.62
C GLY A 47 9.12 6.64 15.50
N ASP A 48 10.26 7.00 14.91
CA ASP A 48 10.92 6.22 13.84
C ASP A 48 11.42 4.84 14.33
N ASP A 49 11.75 4.71 15.62
CA ASP A 49 12.20 3.43 16.20
C ASP A 49 11.08 2.38 16.23
N ALA A 50 9.82 2.77 16.01
CA ALA A 50 8.70 1.84 15.86
C ALA A 50 8.95 0.80 14.75
N LEU A 51 9.74 1.16 13.73
CA LEU A 51 10.11 0.30 12.60
C LEU A 51 11.11 -0.81 12.96
N SER A 52 11.82 -0.70 14.09
CA SER A 52 12.90 -1.61 14.50
C SER A 52 12.43 -2.97 15.05
N GLY A 53 11.12 -3.16 15.24
CA GLY A 53 10.56 -4.42 15.74
C GLY A 53 9.14 -4.29 16.32
N SER A 54 8.80 -3.11 16.85
CA SER A 54 7.52 -2.89 17.54
C SER A 54 6.32 -3.07 16.59
N ASN A 55 6.42 -2.61 15.35
CA ASN A 55 5.37 -2.79 14.34
C ASN A 55 5.04 -4.26 14.08
N GLN A 56 6.04 -5.14 14.01
CA GLN A 56 5.86 -6.57 13.77
C GLN A 56 5.05 -7.21 14.92
N PHE A 57 5.36 -6.84 16.17
CA PHE A 57 4.59 -7.30 17.33
C PHE A 57 3.15 -6.79 17.30
N ILE A 58 2.91 -5.55 16.88
CA ILE A 58 1.57 -4.98 16.80
C ILE A 58 0.72 -5.64 15.72
N LEU A 59 1.30 -5.96 14.56
CA LEU A 59 0.62 -6.71 13.52
C LEU A 59 0.20 -8.10 14.02
N LEU A 60 1.08 -8.79 14.78
CA LEU A 60 0.76 -10.07 15.41
C LEU A 60 -0.33 -9.93 16.47
N LEU A 61 -0.30 -8.88 17.30
CA LEU A 61 -1.36 -8.60 18.27
C LEU A 61 -2.69 -8.27 17.61
N GLY A 62 -2.69 -7.49 16.52
CA GLY A 62 -3.88 -7.23 15.71
C GLY A 62 -4.47 -8.50 15.13
N GLY A 63 -3.62 -9.40 14.63
CA GLY A 63 -4.01 -10.75 14.19
C GLY A 63 -4.60 -11.58 15.34
N ALA A 64 -4.02 -11.52 16.54
CA ALA A 64 -4.56 -12.18 17.73
C ALA A 64 -5.94 -11.62 18.13
N VAL A 65 -6.13 -10.30 18.06
CA VAL A 65 -7.44 -9.66 18.28
C VAL A 65 -8.47 -10.13 17.25
N ALA A 66 -8.09 -10.18 15.98
CA ALA A 66 -8.95 -10.72 14.91
C ALA A 66 -9.32 -12.19 15.15
N ALA A 67 -8.35 -13.02 15.57
CA ALA A 67 -8.60 -14.42 15.91
C ALA A 67 -9.56 -14.59 17.09
N ILE A 68 -9.45 -13.75 18.14
CA ILE A 68 -10.39 -13.74 19.28
C ILE A 68 -11.81 -13.42 18.80
N VAL A 69 -11.97 -12.42 17.92
CA VAL A 69 -13.29 -12.08 17.33
C VAL A 69 -13.83 -13.24 16.48
N GLY A 70 -12.97 -13.90 15.71
CA GLY A 70 -13.32 -15.10 14.93
C GLY A 70 -13.83 -16.24 15.81
N PHE A 71 -13.12 -16.55 16.91
CA PHE A 71 -13.55 -17.58 17.86
C PHE A 71 -14.89 -17.24 18.54
N LYS A 72 -15.10 -15.98 18.92
CA LYS A 72 -16.40 -15.54 19.48
C LYS A 72 -17.56 -15.72 18.51
N ASN A 73 -17.28 -15.67 17.21
CA ASN A 73 -18.24 -15.89 16.14
C ASN A 73 -18.34 -17.36 15.67
N ASN A 74 -17.73 -18.29 16.41
CA ASN A 74 -17.70 -19.73 16.09
C ASN A 74 -17.01 -20.06 14.76
N VAL A 75 -16.07 -19.22 14.32
CA VAL A 75 -15.20 -19.54 13.18
C VAL A 75 -14.13 -20.53 13.66
N THR A 76 -13.96 -21.64 12.93
CA THR A 76 -12.93 -22.63 13.25
C THR A 76 -11.54 -22.10 12.94
N PHE A 77 -10.54 -22.57 13.69
CA PHE A 77 -9.15 -22.20 13.45
C PHE A 77 -8.67 -22.60 12.06
N ASP A 78 -9.10 -23.78 11.58
CA ASP A 78 -8.73 -24.27 10.25
C ASP A 78 -9.25 -23.34 9.15
N MET A 79 -10.50 -22.86 9.25
CA MET A 79 -11.04 -21.87 8.30
C MET A 79 -10.26 -20.55 8.35
N MET A 80 -9.93 -20.05 9.55
CA MET A 80 -9.11 -18.83 9.67
C MET A 80 -7.74 -19.00 9.00
N MET A 81 -7.11 -20.16 9.14
CA MET A 81 -5.81 -20.44 8.54
C MET A 81 -5.89 -20.63 7.01
N GLU A 82 -6.95 -21.26 6.51
CA GLU A 82 -7.22 -21.39 5.08
C GLU A 82 -7.37 -20.01 4.41
N GLU A 83 -8.14 -19.12 5.03
CA GLU A 83 -8.30 -17.74 4.55
C GLU A 83 -6.99 -16.95 4.59
N VAL A 84 -6.18 -17.10 5.63
CA VAL A 84 -4.85 -16.47 5.69
C VAL A 84 -3.96 -16.96 4.54
N ALA A 85 -3.96 -18.27 4.26
CA ALA A 85 -3.18 -18.84 3.18
C ALA A 85 -3.64 -18.33 1.79
N GLU A 86 -4.96 -18.25 1.56
CA GLU A 86 -5.49 -17.72 0.30
C GLU A 86 -5.18 -16.23 0.14
N ASN A 87 -5.24 -15.44 1.22
CA ASN A 87 -4.84 -14.03 1.21
C ASN A 87 -3.36 -13.83 0.86
N ILE A 88 -2.47 -14.67 1.41
CA ILE A 88 -1.03 -14.63 1.06
C ILE A 88 -0.83 -14.96 -0.42
N LYS A 89 -1.51 -15.99 -0.92
CA LYS A 89 -1.42 -16.39 -2.32
C LYS A 89 -1.93 -15.30 -3.25
N SER A 90 -3.08 -14.70 -2.95
CA SER A 90 -3.66 -13.60 -3.73
C SER A 90 -2.78 -12.34 -3.72
N THR A 91 -2.07 -12.06 -2.62
CA THR A 91 -1.27 -10.83 -2.46
C THR A 91 0.20 -11.02 -2.87
N SER A 92 0.63 -12.25 -3.16
CA SER A 92 2.02 -12.59 -3.48
C SER A 92 2.61 -11.76 -4.63
N GLY A 93 1.83 -11.51 -5.69
CA GLY A 93 2.25 -10.66 -6.81
C GLY A 93 2.56 -9.23 -6.37
N ALA A 94 1.69 -8.62 -5.57
CA ALA A 94 1.90 -7.27 -5.04
C ALA A 94 3.13 -7.20 -4.13
N ILE A 95 3.37 -8.23 -3.30
CA ILE A 95 4.56 -8.32 -2.45
C ILE A 95 5.85 -8.31 -3.29
N LEU A 96 5.89 -9.10 -4.38
CA LEU A 96 7.04 -9.13 -5.27
C LEU A 96 7.26 -7.79 -5.97
N ILE A 97 6.19 -7.11 -6.41
CA ILE A 97 6.28 -5.77 -7.00
C ILE A 97 6.86 -4.77 -5.97
N LEU A 98 6.31 -4.72 -4.75
CA LEU A 98 6.79 -3.84 -3.69
C LEU A 98 8.26 -4.11 -3.33
N LEU A 99 8.69 -5.37 -3.35
CA LEU A 99 10.08 -5.76 -3.14
C LEU A 99 11.00 -5.25 -4.24
N MET A 100 10.59 -5.35 -5.52
CA MET A 100 11.35 -4.81 -6.65
C MET A 100 11.40 -3.29 -6.64
N VAL A 101 10.30 -2.62 -6.29
CA VAL A 101 10.24 -1.17 -6.11
C VAL A 101 11.17 -0.72 -4.98
N GLY A 102 11.21 -1.46 -3.87
CA GLY A 102 12.15 -1.21 -2.78
C GLY A 102 13.61 -1.33 -3.20
N ALA A 103 13.94 -2.40 -3.94
CA ALA A 103 15.27 -2.58 -4.52
C ALA A 103 15.65 -1.45 -5.48
N LEU A 104 14.73 -1.02 -6.35
CA LEU A 104 14.92 0.10 -7.26
C LEU A 104 15.19 1.40 -6.51
N ALA A 105 14.35 1.74 -5.51
CA ALA A 105 14.51 2.94 -4.70
C ALA A 105 15.85 2.97 -3.95
N GLY A 106 16.28 1.83 -3.39
CA GLY A 106 17.61 1.71 -2.76
C GLY A 106 18.75 1.90 -3.75
N THR A 107 18.62 1.34 -4.96
CA THR A 107 19.62 1.49 -6.02
C THR A 107 19.73 2.94 -6.49
N TRP A 108 18.60 3.67 -6.61
CA TRP A 108 18.57 5.09 -6.94
C TRP A 108 19.18 5.98 -5.86
N LEU A 109 19.02 5.60 -4.59
CA LEU A 109 19.64 6.32 -3.49
C LEU A 109 21.16 6.20 -3.55
N ILE A 110 21.69 4.97 -3.69
CA ILE A 110 23.14 4.71 -3.71
C ILE A 110 23.81 5.25 -4.99
N SER A 111 23.14 5.15 -6.14
CA SER A 111 23.66 5.66 -7.42
C SER A 111 23.60 7.19 -7.55
N GLY A 112 23.00 7.89 -6.60
CA GLY A 112 22.91 9.36 -6.61
C GLY A 112 21.76 9.91 -7.46
N VAL A 113 20.88 9.06 -7.98
CA VAL A 113 19.71 9.49 -8.78
C VAL A 113 18.74 10.31 -7.92
N ILE A 114 18.40 9.84 -6.70
CA ILE A 114 17.55 10.61 -5.77
C ILE A 114 18.22 11.94 -5.37
N PRO A 115 19.50 11.97 -4.92
CA PRO A 115 20.21 13.21 -4.66
C PRO A 115 20.23 14.19 -5.85
N ALA A 116 20.42 13.69 -7.07
CA ALA A 116 20.39 14.53 -8.27
C ALA A 116 18.98 15.11 -8.52
N MET A 117 17.92 14.31 -8.36
CA MET A 117 16.54 14.80 -8.44
C MET A 117 16.27 15.90 -7.41
N ILE A 118 16.79 15.76 -6.19
CA ILE A 118 16.66 16.80 -5.16
C ILE A 118 17.40 18.08 -5.58
N TYR A 119 18.66 17.95 -6.02
CA TYR A 119 19.49 19.09 -6.42
C TYR A 119 18.89 19.90 -7.58
N TYR A 120 18.44 19.22 -8.63
CA TYR A 120 17.80 19.89 -9.76
C TYR A 120 16.37 20.34 -9.43
N GLY A 121 15.66 19.57 -8.61
CA GLY A 121 14.32 19.93 -8.13
C GLY A 121 14.32 21.27 -7.39
N LEU A 122 15.32 21.52 -6.54
CA LEU A 122 15.48 22.79 -5.81
C LEU A 122 15.73 24.00 -6.72
N GLN A 123 16.28 23.79 -7.93
CA GLN A 123 16.50 24.88 -8.88
C GLN A 123 15.24 25.23 -9.68
N VAL A 124 14.34 24.26 -9.86
CA VAL A 124 13.14 24.39 -10.71
C VAL A 124 11.89 24.70 -9.89
N LEU A 125 11.77 24.14 -8.69
CA LEU A 125 10.55 24.23 -7.88
C LEU A 125 10.55 25.46 -6.98
N ASN A 126 9.53 26.30 -7.15
CA ASN A 126 9.29 27.44 -6.27
C ASN A 126 8.48 27.00 -5.03
N PRO A 127 8.91 27.35 -3.79
CA PRO A 127 8.21 26.99 -2.56
C PRO A 127 6.73 27.35 -2.53
N THR A 128 6.34 28.44 -3.19
CA THR A 128 4.95 28.96 -3.21
C THR A 128 3.97 27.99 -3.88
N ILE A 129 4.42 27.24 -4.88
CA ILE A 129 3.59 26.29 -5.64
C ILE A 129 3.97 24.83 -5.39
N PHE A 130 4.93 24.59 -4.50
CA PHE A 130 5.57 23.28 -4.34
C PHE A 130 4.56 22.17 -4.04
N LEU A 131 3.66 22.35 -3.08
CA LEU A 131 2.67 21.33 -2.71
C LEU A 131 1.72 21.00 -3.89
N ALA A 132 1.29 22.00 -4.64
CA ALA A 132 0.49 21.81 -5.84
C ALA A 132 1.28 21.08 -6.94
N ALA A 133 2.55 21.45 -7.12
CA ALA A 133 3.44 20.79 -8.07
C ALA A 133 3.67 19.31 -7.69
N CYS A 134 3.89 18.99 -6.42
CA CYS A 134 4.01 17.61 -5.93
C CYS A 134 2.77 16.79 -6.31
N LEU A 135 1.57 17.32 -6.04
CA LEU A 135 0.32 16.65 -6.37
C LEU A 135 0.22 16.37 -7.86
N ILE A 136 0.48 17.36 -8.72
CA ILE A 136 0.40 17.19 -10.18
C ILE A 136 1.44 16.20 -10.70
N ILE A 137 2.71 16.33 -10.26
CA ILE A 137 3.80 15.45 -10.68
C ILE A 137 3.48 14.00 -10.30
N CYS A 138 3.08 13.75 -9.04
CA CYS A 138 2.70 12.42 -8.59
C CYS A 138 1.46 11.89 -9.33
N SER A 139 0.48 12.75 -9.64
CA SER A 139 -0.70 12.35 -10.42
C SER A 139 -0.30 11.87 -11.82
N VAL A 140 0.51 12.64 -12.54
CA VAL A 140 0.93 12.29 -13.92
C VAL A 140 1.74 11.00 -13.93
N ILE A 141 2.69 10.85 -13.01
CA ILE A 141 3.52 9.65 -12.91
C ILE A 141 2.66 8.44 -12.53
N SER A 142 1.72 8.60 -11.61
CA SER A 142 0.86 7.49 -11.18
C SER A 142 -0.15 7.09 -12.26
N ILE A 143 -0.67 8.04 -13.06
CA ILE A 143 -1.45 7.73 -14.27
C ILE A 143 -0.63 6.86 -15.22
N ALA A 144 0.63 7.24 -15.47
CA ALA A 144 1.51 6.51 -16.37
C ALA A 144 1.92 5.13 -15.81
N THR A 145 2.13 5.04 -14.50
CA THR A 145 2.62 3.82 -13.83
C THR A 145 1.50 2.86 -13.43
N GLY A 146 0.27 3.35 -13.25
CA GLY A 146 -0.87 2.57 -12.76
C GLY A 146 -0.77 2.14 -11.30
N SER A 147 0.12 2.78 -10.51
CA SER A 147 0.34 2.39 -9.10
C SER A 147 0.71 3.58 -8.23
N SER A 148 -0.09 3.79 -7.18
CA SER A 148 0.15 4.79 -6.14
C SER A 148 1.38 4.47 -5.29
N TRP A 149 1.59 3.19 -4.97
CA TRP A 149 2.71 2.72 -4.17
C TRP A 149 4.06 2.93 -4.87
N THR A 150 4.16 2.54 -6.15
CA THR A 150 5.39 2.74 -6.94
C THR A 150 5.73 4.22 -7.09
N THR A 151 4.71 5.07 -7.29
CA THR A 151 4.89 6.52 -7.43
C THR A 151 5.42 7.14 -6.14
N SER A 152 4.85 6.74 -5.00
CA SER A 152 5.25 7.23 -3.68
C SER A 152 6.68 6.79 -3.33
N ALA A 153 7.05 5.56 -3.66
CA ALA A 153 8.37 5.00 -3.35
C ALA A 153 9.51 5.52 -4.23
N THR A 154 9.23 6.08 -5.41
CA THR A 154 10.26 6.55 -6.35
C THR A 154 10.40 8.07 -6.29
N VAL A 155 9.51 8.79 -6.98
CA VAL A 155 9.56 10.26 -7.04
C VAL A 155 9.02 10.89 -5.76
N GLY A 156 8.12 10.22 -5.04
CA GLY A 156 7.62 10.70 -3.75
C GLY A 156 8.73 10.94 -2.72
N ILE A 157 9.68 10.01 -2.58
CA ILE A 157 10.84 10.16 -1.66
C ILE A 157 11.69 11.38 -2.05
N ALA A 158 11.92 11.58 -3.35
CA ALA A 158 12.69 12.74 -3.84
C ALA A 158 11.96 14.06 -3.53
N LEU A 159 10.64 14.11 -3.74
CA LEU A 159 9.82 15.28 -3.40
C LEU A 159 9.79 15.53 -1.90
N ILE A 160 9.72 14.50 -1.05
CA ILE A 160 9.83 14.66 0.40
C ILE A 160 11.19 15.29 0.77
N GLY A 161 12.29 14.84 0.17
CA GLY A 161 13.61 15.43 0.39
C GLY A 161 13.73 16.88 -0.08
N ILE A 162 13.10 17.23 -1.21
CA ILE A 162 13.04 18.63 -1.69
C ILE A 162 12.21 19.48 -0.73
N GLY A 163 11.05 18.98 -0.28
CA GLY A 163 10.17 19.69 0.64
C GLY A 163 10.86 20.00 1.96
N ASP A 164 11.61 19.04 2.50
CA ASP A 164 12.43 19.21 3.70
C ASP A 164 13.52 20.28 3.49
N ALA A 165 14.24 20.22 2.36
CA ALA A 165 15.25 21.23 2.00
C ALA A 165 14.68 22.64 1.76
N LEU A 166 13.42 22.75 1.32
CA LEU A 166 12.69 24.03 1.18
C LEU A 166 12.07 24.52 2.50
N GLY A 167 12.19 23.78 3.59
CA GLY A 167 11.60 24.12 4.89
C GLY A 167 10.08 23.94 4.95
N ILE A 168 9.50 23.15 4.06
CA ILE A 168 8.07 22.83 4.02
C ILE A 168 7.82 21.61 4.91
N SER A 169 6.76 21.66 5.72
CA SER A 169 6.38 20.55 6.60
C SER A 169 6.36 19.22 5.87
N MET A 170 7.12 18.25 6.39
CA MET A 170 7.20 16.89 5.84
C MET A 170 5.82 16.22 5.75
N GLY A 171 4.94 16.46 6.73
CA GLY A 171 3.56 15.96 6.71
C GLY A 171 2.71 16.54 5.58
N MET A 172 2.85 17.85 5.29
CA MET A 172 2.15 18.46 4.16
C MET A 172 2.68 17.94 2.82
N THR A 173 4.00 17.80 2.70
CA THR A 173 4.64 17.26 1.49
C THR A 173 4.22 15.81 1.25
N ALA A 174 4.27 14.97 2.29
CA ALA A 174 3.81 13.58 2.22
C ALA A 174 2.33 13.50 1.86
N GLY A 175 1.48 14.36 2.45
CA GLY A 175 0.07 14.45 2.11
C GLY A 175 -0.17 14.81 0.64
N ALA A 176 0.58 15.77 0.09
CA ALA A 176 0.48 16.17 -1.32
C ALA A 176 0.93 15.06 -2.29
N VAL A 177 2.05 14.39 -1.97
CA VAL A 177 2.57 13.24 -2.73
C VAL A 177 1.57 12.10 -2.75
N LEU A 178 1.06 11.70 -1.57
CA LEU A 178 0.07 10.62 -1.46
C LEU A 178 -1.22 10.98 -2.20
N SER A 179 -1.72 12.21 -2.03
CA SER A 179 -2.94 12.66 -2.71
C SER A 179 -2.80 12.56 -4.23
N GLY A 180 -1.68 13.03 -4.79
CA GLY A 180 -1.41 12.92 -6.23
C GLY A 180 -1.25 11.48 -6.69
N ALA A 181 -0.50 10.67 -5.94
CA ALA A 181 -0.27 9.26 -6.27
C ALA A 181 -1.58 8.46 -6.28
N TYR A 182 -2.43 8.60 -5.27
CA TYR A 182 -3.73 7.92 -5.24
C TYR A 182 -4.70 8.44 -6.28
N PHE A 183 -4.71 9.75 -6.53
CA PHE A 183 -5.54 10.33 -7.59
C PHE A 183 -5.16 9.77 -8.96
N GLY A 184 -3.86 9.73 -9.28
CA GLY A 184 -3.41 9.23 -10.57
C GLY A 184 -3.63 7.73 -10.76
N ASP A 185 -3.42 6.94 -9.71
CA ASP A 185 -3.67 5.49 -9.71
C ASP A 185 -5.13 5.19 -10.09
N LYS A 186 -6.09 5.87 -9.44
CA LYS A 186 -7.53 5.69 -9.71
C LYS A 186 -8.00 6.20 -11.07
N MET A 187 -7.22 7.04 -11.73
CA MET A 187 -7.51 7.54 -13.08
C MET A 187 -6.74 6.78 -14.17
N SER A 188 -5.85 5.86 -13.79
CA SER A 188 -5.01 5.16 -14.75
C SER A 188 -5.76 4.00 -15.41
N PRO A 189 -5.77 3.92 -16.76
CA PRO A 189 -6.29 2.75 -17.46
C PRO A 189 -5.41 1.50 -17.27
N MET A 190 -4.20 1.67 -16.71
CA MET A 190 -3.25 0.60 -16.44
C MET A 190 -3.30 0.13 -14.98
N SER A 191 -4.18 0.69 -14.14
CA SER A 191 -4.25 0.36 -12.71
C SER A 191 -5.00 -0.93 -12.45
N ASP A 192 -4.31 -1.86 -11.78
CA ASP A 192 -4.88 -3.10 -11.24
C ASP A 192 -5.95 -2.86 -10.15
N THR A 193 -6.06 -1.63 -9.64
CA THR A 193 -7.08 -1.28 -8.63
C THR A 193 -8.33 -0.62 -9.22
N THR A 194 -8.32 -0.39 -10.54
CA THR A 194 -9.39 0.27 -11.29
C THR A 194 -10.08 -0.69 -12.27
N ASN A 195 -9.37 -1.71 -12.77
CA ASN A 195 -9.87 -2.74 -13.71
C ASN A 195 -10.07 -4.10 -13.02
#